data_AF-A0A7S3XAL9-F1
#
_entry.id   AF-A0A7S3XAL9-F1
#
_cell.length_a   1.000
_cell.length_b   1.000
_cell.length_c   1.000
_cell.angle_alpha   90.00
_cell.angle_beta   90.00
_cell.angle_gamma   90.00
#
_symmetry.space_group_name_H-M   'P 1'
#
loop_
_entity.id
_entity.type
_entity.pdbx_description
1 polymer ?
#
loop_
_entity_poly.entity_id
_entity_poly.type
_entity_poly.pdbx_seq_one_letter_code
_entity_poly.pdbx_strand_id
1 'polypeptide(L)'
;LKPFWLQVQLPLIAVVLPPDTLRPPRHPNQQRVAMAAAVPSMISRSVRASPLSSLLGKTRGMKIASAKTINDGKSIDVEFTNGTAYRFHTSWMKDSSPSNVGSDFYRKTAKGLFETENYIASEVKPSECGTKLQVAFMNGSDTPVFDEYVGTWLHAFAPQVGKPLHETASAAPAIKGTGSLLDNLYKNRKGWGKDLEMPKFTAEELLRSEAKQVEFLERCADPGCAQITDLPPPESLDNMEVGKPMESLITNIIGRLNQHPVRTTRYGVMHTRAKAAQAGADYDHSNPLSMHTDHSVYNGT
;
A
#
# COMPACT_ATOMS: atom_id res chain seq x y z
N LEU A 1 -6.05 20.06 38.99
CA LEU A 1 -5.75 18.92 38.10
C LEU A 1 -6.00 19.37 36.66
N LYS A 2 -4.95 19.75 35.92
CA LYS A 2 -5.05 20.18 34.52
C LYS A 2 -4.66 18.99 33.61
N PRO A 3 -5.40 18.67 32.54
CA PRO A 3 -5.00 17.64 31.59
C PRO A 3 -3.98 18.20 30.59
N PHE A 4 -2.91 17.45 30.37
CA PHE A 4 -1.84 17.71 29.38
C PHE A 4 -2.11 16.84 28.13
N TRP A 5 -1.90 17.40 26.93
CA TRP A 5 -2.19 16.77 25.64
C TRP A 5 -0.90 16.53 24.85
N LEU A 6 -0.84 15.43 24.09
CA LEU A 6 0.24 15.08 23.17
C LEU A 6 -0.34 14.89 21.76
N GLN A 7 0.26 15.54 20.77
CA GLN A 7 -0.08 15.48 19.35
C GLN A 7 1.08 14.81 18.60
N VAL A 8 0.79 13.78 17.80
CA VAL A 8 1.80 13.05 17.01
C VAL A 8 1.30 12.92 15.58
N GLN A 9 2.10 13.43 14.62
CA GLN A 9 2.12 12.96 13.23
C GLN A 9 3.11 11.80 13.18
N LEU A 10 2.70 10.65 12.62
CA LEU A 10 3.49 9.42 12.60
C LEU A 10 4.93 9.67 12.11
N PRO A 11 5.97 9.21 12.84
CA PRO A 11 6.02 7.88 13.45
C PRO A 11 6.48 7.88 14.92
N LEU A 12 5.59 7.64 15.87
CA LEU A 12 5.89 6.96 17.13
C LEU A 12 4.57 6.63 17.84
N ILE A 13 4.35 5.36 18.18
CA ILE A 13 3.29 4.99 19.14
C ILE A 13 4.01 4.83 20.48
N ALA A 14 3.62 5.64 21.47
CA ALA A 14 4.25 5.68 22.79
C ALA A 14 3.34 4.98 23.82
N VAL A 15 3.92 4.06 24.60
CA VAL A 15 3.25 3.39 25.73
C VAL A 15 3.74 4.04 27.04
N VAL A 16 2.82 4.55 27.87
CA VAL A 16 3.11 5.16 29.17
C VAL A 16 2.68 4.20 30.28
N LEU A 17 3.58 3.89 31.24
CA LEU A 17 3.32 2.98 32.36
C LEU A 17 3.20 3.74 33.70
N PRO A 18 2.37 3.24 34.65
CA PRO A 18 2.29 3.79 36.01
C PRO A 18 3.55 3.49 36.85
N PRO A 19 3.84 4.29 37.90
CA PRO A 19 5.02 4.11 38.74
C PRO A 19 4.82 2.95 39.73
N ASP A 20 5.94 2.30 40.04
CA ASP A 20 6.16 1.28 41.08
C ASP A 20 5.96 -0.19 40.68
N THR A 21 7.06 -0.84 40.32
CA THR A 21 7.68 -1.92 41.14
C THR A 21 9.02 -2.34 40.51
N LEU A 22 10.13 -2.13 41.23
CA LEU A 22 11.47 -2.57 40.84
C LEU A 22 11.97 -3.63 41.82
N ARG A 23 12.33 -4.82 41.31
CA ARG A 23 13.37 -5.70 41.86
C ARG A 23 14.12 -6.41 40.71
N PRO A 24 15.47 -6.46 40.71
CA PRO A 24 16.26 -7.19 39.72
C PRO A 24 16.84 -8.50 40.33
N PRO A 25 17.68 -9.30 39.63
CA PRO A 25 17.26 -10.32 38.67
C PRO A 25 17.87 -11.71 38.99
N ARG A 26 17.49 -12.76 38.25
CA ARG A 26 18.31 -13.98 38.12
C ARG A 26 18.32 -14.47 36.67
N HIS A 27 19.53 -14.55 36.11
CA HIS A 27 19.89 -15.32 34.90
C HIS A 27 19.51 -16.81 35.07
N PRO A 28 19.22 -17.58 33.99
CA PRO A 28 20.29 -18.08 33.12
C PRO A 28 19.97 -18.41 31.65
N ASN A 29 21.07 -18.62 30.92
CA ASN A 29 21.30 -19.56 29.80
C ASN A 29 20.64 -19.32 28.43
N GLN A 30 21.51 -18.97 27.49
CA GLN A 30 21.38 -19.21 26.06
C GLN A 30 21.47 -20.71 25.75
N GLN A 31 20.48 -21.25 25.05
CA GLN A 31 20.66 -22.39 24.17
C GLN A 31 20.12 -22.04 22.79
N ARG A 32 20.97 -22.24 21.78
CA ARG A 32 20.63 -22.20 20.36
C ARG A 32 19.79 -23.43 20.03
N VAL A 33 18.67 -23.23 19.35
CA VAL A 33 18.03 -24.27 18.54
C VAL A 33 17.73 -23.67 17.16
N ALA A 34 18.37 -24.24 16.15
CA ALA A 34 17.99 -24.08 14.76
C ALA A 34 16.78 -24.97 14.49
N MET A 35 15.74 -24.44 13.84
CA MET A 35 14.76 -25.25 13.15
C MET A 35 14.36 -24.59 11.82
N ALA A 36 14.50 -25.38 10.76
CA ALA A 36 13.86 -25.15 9.48
C ALA A 36 12.34 -25.34 9.63
N ALA A 37 11.55 -24.47 9.01
CA ALA A 37 10.12 -24.69 8.83
C ALA A 37 9.72 -24.32 7.41
N ALA A 38 9.01 -25.27 6.80
CA ALA A 38 8.53 -25.28 5.43
C ALA A 38 7.52 -24.15 5.13
N VAL A 39 7.49 -23.73 3.88
CA VAL A 39 6.54 -22.76 3.31
C VAL A 39 5.21 -23.46 3.02
N PRO A 40 4.08 -23.05 3.61
CA PRO A 40 2.77 -23.48 3.15
C PRO A 40 2.30 -22.60 1.99
N SER A 41 1.95 -23.27 0.90
CA SER A 41 1.16 -22.77 -0.22
C SER A 41 -0.14 -22.13 0.26
N MET A 42 -0.40 -20.88 -0.14
CA MET A 42 -1.71 -20.24 -0.02
C MET A 42 -2.22 -19.84 -1.41
N ILE A 43 -2.94 -20.76 -2.04
CA ILE A 43 -3.89 -20.46 -3.11
C ILE A 43 -5.21 -20.05 -2.46
N SER A 44 -5.80 -18.98 -3.01
CA SER A 44 -7.17 -18.51 -2.82
C SER A 44 -7.48 -17.74 -1.54
N ARG A 45 -7.55 -16.41 -1.66
CA ARG A 45 -8.55 -15.59 -0.97
C ARG A 45 -8.93 -14.37 -1.81
N SER A 46 -10.24 -14.26 -2.01
CA SER A 46 -10.94 -13.23 -2.78
C SER A 46 -10.68 -11.84 -2.18
N VAL A 47 -10.17 -10.92 -2.99
CA VAL A 47 -9.93 -9.52 -2.61
C VAL A 47 -11.17 -8.67 -2.92
N ARG A 48 -11.73 -8.02 -1.90
CA ARG A 48 -12.58 -6.82 -1.97
C ARG A 48 -12.15 -5.91 -0.81
N ALA A 49 -11.97 -4.60 -0.93
CA ALA A 49 -12.12 -3.66 -2.02
C ALA A 49 -11.19 -2.47 -1.73
N SER A 50 -10.25 -2.20 -2.65
CA SER A 50 -9.35 -1.03 -2.66
C SER A 50 -10.10 0.23 -3.15
N PRO A 51 -9.58 1.47 -3.02
CA PRO A 51 -10.10 2.67 -3.69
C PRO A 51 -10.23 2.55 -5.23
N LEU A 52 -9.65 1.51 -5.84
CA LEU A 52 -10.01 1.04 -7.18
C LEU A 52 -11.49 0.65 -7.33
N SER A 53 -12.24 0.41 -6.25
CA SER A 53 -13.63 -0.03 -6.27
C SER A 53 -14.62 1.05 -6.74
N SER A 54 -14.31 2.34 -6.58
CA SER A 54 -15.15 3.41 -7.15
C SER A 54 -14.90 3.62 -8.65
N LEU A 55 -13.64 3.43 -9.09
CA LEU A 55 -13.23 3.44 -10.50
C LEU A 55 -13.73 2.18 -11.23
N LEU A 56 -13.51 0.99 -10.66
CA LEU A 56 -14.04 -0.29 -11.13
C LEU A 56 -15.55 -0.42 -10.93
N GLY A 57 -16.14 0.34 -10.00
CA GLY A 57 -17.58 0.35 -9.75
C GLY A 57 -18.35 0.98 -10.90
N LYS A 58 -17.82 2.07 -11.47
CA LYS A 58 -18.39 2.73 -12.67
C LYS A 58 -18.12 1.97 -13.97
N THR A 59 -17.03 1.20 -14.04
CA THR A 59 -16.67 0.41 -15.23
C THR A 59 -17.11 -1.06 -15.12
N ARG A 60 -17.76 -1.47 -14.02
CA ARG A 60 -18.12 -2.86 -13.75
C ARG A 60 -19.05 -3.39 -14.84
N GLY A 61 -18.61 -4.42 -15.55
CA GLY A 61 -19.39 -5.00 -16.64
C GLY A 61 -19.32 -4.21 -17.94
N MET A 62 -18.35 -3.29 -18.09
CA MET A 62 -18.10 -2.63 -19.37
C MET A 62 -17.77 -3.67 -20.43
N LYS A 63 -18.45 -3.56 -21.56
CA LYS A 63 -18.30 -4.45 -22.71
C LYS A 63 -17.63 -3.72 -23.88
N ILE A 64 -16.93 -4.50 -24.68
CA ILE A 64 -16.29 -4.07 -25.91
C ILE A 64 -17.30 -4.27 -27.04
N ALA A 65 -17.64 -3.19 -27.72
CA ALA A 65 -18.55 -3.18 -28.85
C ALA A 65 -17.82 -3.60 -30.14
N SER A 66 -16.64 -3.02 -30.37
CA SER A 66 -15.81 -3.34 -31.54
C SER A 66 -14.33 -3.15 -31.23
N ALA A 67 -13.47 -3.82 -31.98
CA ALA A 67 -12.03 -3.61 -31.95
C ALA A 67 -11.42 -3.87 -33.32
N LYS A 68 -10.37 -3.11 -33.68
CA LYS A 68 -9.62 -3.31 -34.93
C LYS A 68 -8.16 -2.92 -34.78
N THR A 69 -7.30 -3.62 -35.52
CA THR A 69 -5.89 -3.24 -35.66
C THR A 69 -5.76 -2.04 -36.60
N ILE A 70 -4.80 -1.17 -36.32
CA ILE A 70 -4.49 0.05 -37.09
C ILE A 70 -2.98 0.21 -37.17
N ASN A 71 -2.49 0.94 -38.18
CA ASN A 71 -1.06 1.21 -38.40
C ASN A 71 -0.24 -0.09 -38.46
N ASP A 72 -0.66 -1.03 -39.31
CA ASP A 72 0.01 -2.32 -39.49
C ASP A 72 0.17 -3.10 -38.18
N GLY A 73 -0.85 -3.03 -37.31
CA GLY A 73 -0.85 -3.71 -36.02
C GLY A 73 -0.05 -3.02 -34.92
N LYS A 74 0.51 -1.83 -35.15
CA LYS A 74 1.19 -1.05 -34.09
C LYS A 74 0.22 -0.43 -33.09
N SER A 75 -1.06 -0.37 -33.43
CA SER A 75 -2.09 0.13 -32.52
C SER A 75 -3.40 -0.63 -32.67
N ILE A 76 -4.23 -0.56 -31.64
CA ILE A 76 -5.54 -1.20 -31.58
C ILE A 76 -6.57 -0.13 -31.21
N ASP A 77 -7.56 0.09 -32.07
CA ASP A 77 -8.74 0.88 -31.74
C ASP A 77 -9.75 -0.03 -31.04
N VAL A 78 -10.23 0.37 -29.86
CA VAL A 78 -11.25 -0.35 -29.09
C VAL A 78 -12.39 0.60 -28.80
N GLU A 79 -13.60 0.19 -29.18
CA GLU A 79 -14.85 0.87 -28.89
C GLU A 79 -15.62 0.10 -27.82
N PHE A 80 -16.10 0.81 -26.82
CA PHE A 80 -16.88 0.25 -25.72
C PHE A 80 -18.37 0.52 -25.91
N THR A 81 -19.22 -0.30 -25.28
CA THR A 81 -20.69 -0.20 -25.43
C THR A 81 -21.29 1.11 -24.91
N ASN A 82 -20.53 1.92 -24.18
CA ASN A 82 -20.93 3.28 -23.78
C ASN A 82 -20.61 4.35 -24.84
N GLY A 83 -20.13 3.96 -26.03
CA GLY A 83 -19.79 4.86 -27.12
C GLY A 83 -18.44 5.58 -26.96
N THR A 84 -17.66 5.23 -25.94
CA THR A 84 -16.28 5.71 -25.82
C THR A 84 -15.35 4.84 -26.66
N ALA A 85 -14.37 5.46 -27.32
CA ALA A 85 -13.41 4.75 -28.14
C ALA A 85 -11.99 5.28 -27.91
N TYR A 86 -11.04 4.35 -27.81
CA TYR A 86 -9.64 4.64 -27.49
C TYR A 86 -8.71 3.83 -28.39
N ARG A 87 -7.60 4.44 -28.78
CA ARG A 87 -6.48 3.81 -29.47
C ARG A 87 -5.38 3.46 -28.49
N PHE A 88 -5.08 2.18 -28.37
CA PHE A 88 -4.01 1.65 -27.54
C PHE A 88 -2.79 1.34 -28.39
N HIS A 89 -1.58 1.59 -27.86
CA HIS A 89 -0.35 1.14 -28.50
C HIS A 89 -0.14 -0.36 -28.22
N THR A 90 0.26 -1.12 -29.24
CA THR A 90 0.45 -2.57 -29.11
C THR A 90 1.54 -2.93 -28.10
N SER A 91 2.62 -2.16 -28.03
CA SER A 91 3.66 -2.39 -27.02
C SER A 91 3.13 -2.27 -25.59
N TRP A 92 2.26 -1.28 -25.31
CA TRP A 92 1.64 -1.15 -23.99
C TRP A 92 0.69 -2.30 -23.68
N MET A 93 -0.12 -2.71 -24.66
CA MET A 93 -1.01 -3.88 -24.52
C MET A 93 -0.17 -5.11 -24.19
N LYS A 94 0.90 -5.37 -24.94
CA LYS A 94 1.76 -6.52 -24.68
C LYS A 94 2.49 -6.42 -23.35
N ASP A 95 2.98 -5.24 -22.99
CA ASP A 95 3.68 -5.00 -21.73
C ASP A 95 2.78 -5.33 -20.52
N SER A 96 1.54 -4.87 -20.58
CA SER A 96 0.50 -5.07 -19.58
C SER A 96 -0.22 -6.43 -19.67
N SER A 97 0.22 -7.31 -20.56
CA SER A 97 -0.41 -8.62 -20.75
C SER A 97 -0.35 -9.45 -19.46
N PRO A 98 -1.46 -10.12 -19.08
CA PRO A 98 -1.46 -11.09 -17.99
C PRO A 98 -0.40 -12.19 -18.16
N SER A 99 0.01 -12.50 -19.39
CA SER A 99 1.05 -13.49 -19.67
C SER A 99 2.41 -13.12 -19.07
N ASN A 100 2.66 -11.82 -18.87
CA ASN A 100 3.94 -11.29 -18.37
C ASN A 100 4.04 -11.26 -16.85
N VAL A 101 2.96 -11.59 -16.13
CA VAL A 101 2.88 -11.52 -14.67
C VAL A 101 3.09 -12.91 -14.07
N GLY A 102 4.06 -13.02 -13.14
CA GLY A 102 4.36 -14.23 -12.38
C GLY A 102 3.31 -14.53 -11.31
N SER A 103 3.45 -15.67 -10.62
CA SER A 103 2.57 -16.04 -9.51
C SER A 103 2.65 -15.08 -8.32
N ASP A 104 3.74 -14.32 -8.24
CA ASP A 104 4.05 -13.31 -7.23
C ASP A 104 3.60 -11.90 -7.62
N PHE A 105 2.85 -11.76 -8.72
CA PHE A 105 2.40 -10.49 -9.29
C PHE A 105 3.53 -9.58 -9.83
N TYR A 106 4.77 -10.04 -9.80
CA TYR A 106 5.90 -9.35 -10.44
C TYR A 106 6.04 -9.80 -11.89
N ARG A 107 6.77 -9.00 -12.66
CA ARG A 107 7.09 -9.35 -14.05
C ARG A 107 7.95 -10.61 -14.09
N LYS A 108 7.60 -11.58 -14.93
CA LYS A 108 8.34 -12.85 -15.06
C LYS A 108 9.80 -12.66 -15.46
N THR A 109 10.08 -11.73 -16.39
CA THR A 109 11.44 -11.44 -16.87
C THR A 109 11.60 -9.96 -17.22
N ALA A 110 12.77 -9.39 -16.96
CA ALA A 110 13.11 -8.05 -17.44
C ALA A 110 13.26 -8.00 -18.97
N LYS A 111 13.72 -9.10 -19.59
CA LYS A 111 13.90 -9.24 -21.04
C LYS A 111 12.61 -8.95 -21.81
N GLY A 112 11.47 -9.43 -21.31
CA GLY A 112 10.18 -9.22 -21.96
C GLY A 112 9.81 -7.75 -22.18
N LEU A 113 10.28 -6.83 -21.32
CA LEU A 113 10.04 -5.40 -21.46
C LEU A 113 10.68 -4.85 -22.75
N PHE A 114 11.95 -5.20 -23.00
CA PHE A 114 12.70 -4.73 -24.16
C PHE A 114 12.18 -5.32 -25.48
N GLU A 115 11.49 -6.45 -25.42
CA GLU A 115 10.91 -7.08 -26.61
C GLU A 115 9.54 -6.51 -26.99
N THR A 116 8.87 -5.77 -26.10
CA THR A 116 7.49 -5.29 -26.32
C THR A 116 7.33 -4.38 -27.54
N GLU A 117 8.36 -3.62 -27.90
CA GLU A 117 8.34 -2.69 -29.04
C GLU A 117 8.32 -3.41 -30.40
N ASN A 118 8.78 -4.65 -30.43
CA ASN A 118 8.83 -5.45 -31.66
C ASN A 118 7.52 -6.20 -31.93
N TYR A 119 6.57 -6.18 -31.00
CA TYR A 119 5.27 -6.82 -31.19
C TYR A 119 4.31 -5.96 -32.00
N ILE A 120 3.64 -6.59 -32.97
CA ILE A 120 2.45 -6.07 -33.66
C ILE A 120 1.23 -6.92 -33.31
N ALA A 121 0.05 -6.33 -33.35
CA ALA A 121 -1.23 -7.03 -33.24
C ALA A 121 -1.66 -7.43 -34.65
N SER A 122 -1.69 -8.73 -34.94
CA SER A 122 -2.15 -9.25 -36.23
C SER A 122 -3.66 -9.35 -36.30
N GLU A 123 -4.29 -9.74 -35.19
CA GLU A 123 -5.74 -9.91 -35.08
C GLU A 123 -6.22 -9.42 -33.71
N VAL A 124 -7.41 -8.83 -33.68
CA VAL A 124 -8.13 -8.49 -32.45
C VAL A 124 -9.57 -8.93 -32.55
N LYS A 125 -10.05 -9.62 -31.52
CA LYS A 125 -11.40 -10.18 -31.52
C LYS A 125 -12.05 -10.02 -30.15
N PRO A 126 -13.11 -9.21 -30.03
CA PRO A 126 -13.94 -9.22 -28.83
C PRO A 126 -14.59 -10.61 -28.63
N SER A 127 -14.73 -11.04 -27.39
CA SER A 127 -15.51 -12.25 -27.07
C SER A 127 -16.98 -12.05 -27.43
N GLU A 128 -17.74 -13.12 -27.64
CA GLU A 128 -19.17 -13.04 -28.03
C GLU A 128 -20.02 -12.17 -27.07
N CYS A 129 -19.74 -12.26 -25.77
CA CYS A 129 -20.40 -11.45 -24.74
C CYS A 129 -19.81 -10.04 -24.54
N GLY A 130 -18.76 -9.68 -25.29
CA GLY A 130 -18.04 -8.41 -25.22
C GLY A 130 -17.22 -8.19 -23.95
N THR A 131 -17.15 -9.16 -23.03
CA THR A 131 -16.46 -8.96 -21.74
C THR A 131 -14.94 -9.03 -21.84
N LYS A 132 -14.40 -9.62 -22.92
CA LYS A 132 -12.97 -9.77 -23.14
C LYS A 132 -12.58 -9.34 -24.55
N LEU A 133 -11.33 -8.91 -24.70
CA LEU A 133 -10.66 -8.75 -25.99
C LEU A 133 -9.55 -9.80 -26.08
N GLN A 134 -9.59 -10.63 -27.11
CA GLN A 134 -8.45 -11.45 -27.50
C GLN A 134 -7.60 -10.67 -28.49
N VAL A 135 -6.29 -10.65 -28.27
CA VAL A 135 -5.32 -10.02 -29.17
C VAL A 135 -4.29 -11.06 -29.57
N ALA A 136 -4.10 -11.24 -30.88
CA ALA A 136 -3.05 -12.06 -31.45
C ALA A 136 -1.83 -11.18 -31.71
N PHE A 137 -0.73 -11.48 -31.02
CA PHE A 137 0.52 -10.73 -31.13
C PHE A 137 1.55 -11.49 -31.96
N MET A 138 2.26 -10.79 -32.83
CA MET A 138 3.40 -11.30 -33.62
C MET A 138 4.65 -10.48 -33.33
N ASN A 139 5.81 -11.13 -33.24
CA ASN A 139 7.12 -10.50 -33.04
C ASN A 139 8.15 -11.19 -33.95
N GLY A 140 7.97 -11.06 -35.26
CA GLY A 140 8.81 -11.72 -36.27
C GLY A 140 8.69 -13.25 -36.35
N SER A 141 7.90 -13.88 -35.49
CA SER A 141 7.54 -15.30 -35.57
C SER A 141 6.30 -15.50 -36.43
N ASP A 142 6.23 -16.65 -37.13
CA ASP A 142 5.05 -17.06 -37.91
C ASP A 142 3.87 -17.48 -37.04
N THR A 143 4.10 -17.80 -35.75
CA THR A 143 3.06 -18.25 -34.83
C THR A 143 2.63 -17.10 -33.91
N PRO A 144 1.35 -16.67 -33.95
CA PRO A 144 0.87 -15.64 -33.07
C PRO A 144 0.71 -16.14 -31.62
N VAL A 145 0.97 -15.26 -30.67
CA VAL A 145 0.69 -15.47 -29.24
C VAL A 145 -0.60 -14.75 -28.90
N PHE A 146 -1.56 -15.47 -28.33
CA PHE A 146 -2.87 -14.92 -27.97
C PHE A 146 -2.91 -14.55 -26.50
N ASP A 147 -3.24 -13.29 -26.23
CA ASP A 147 -3.53 -12.83 -24.87
C ASP A 147 -4.97 -12.30 -24.78
N GLU A 148 -5.54 -12.41 -23.58
CA GLU A 148 -6.90 -11.94 -23.29
C GLU A 148 -6.89 -10.79 -22.28
N TYR A 149 -7.70 -9.77 -22.57
CA TYR A 149 -7.88 -8.60 -21.73
C TYR A 149 -9.33 -8.46 -21.31
N VAL A 150 -9.57 -8.17 -20.03
CA VAL A 150 -10.92 -7.92 -19.53
C VAL A 150 -11.37 -6.52 -19.93
N GLY A 151 -12.55 -6.39 -20.56
CA GLY A 151 -13.07 -5.11 -21.07
C GLY A 151 -13.23 -4.04 -19.99
N THR A 152 -13.68 -4.44 -18.80
CA THR A 152 -13.74 -3.55 -17.61
C THR A 152 -12.38 -2.99 -17.23
N TRP A 153 -11.33 -3.83 -17.29
CA TRP A 153 -9.96 -3.42 -16.98
C TRP A 153 -9.45 -2.47 -18.07
N LEU A 154 -9.57 -2.85 -19.35
CA LEU A 154 -9.15 -2.00 -20.47
C LEU A 154 -9.81 -0.62 -20.42
N HIS A 155 -11.12 -0.56 -20.20
CA HIS A 155 -11.85 0.71 -20.12
C HIS A 155 -11.40 1.56 -18.93
N ALA A 156 -11.07 0.95 -17.78
CA ALA A 156 -10.64 1.69 -16.60
C ALA A 156 -9.28 2.39 -16.81
N PHE A 157 -8.40 1.81 -17.63
CA PHE A 157 -7.08 2.38 -17.95
C PHE A 157 -7.07 3.18 -19.26
N ALA A 158 -8.09 3.05 -20.11
CA ALA A 158 -8.14 3.69 -21.42
C ALA A 158 -7.89 5.20 -21.40
N PRO A 159 -8.46 5.98 -20.46
CA PRO A 159 -8.19 7.41 -20.38
C PRO A 159 -6.72 7.78 -20.11
N GLN A 160 -5.94 6.90 -19.49
CA GLN A 160 -4.56 7.17 -19.06
C GLN A 160 -3.52 6.71 -20.08
N VAL A 161 -3.81 5.63 -20.81
CA VAL A 161 -2.84 4.99 -21.71
C VAL A 161 -3.26 5.00 -23.18
N GLY A 162 -4.55 5.20 -23.44
CA GLY A 162 -5.13 5.23 -24.77
C GLY A 162 -5.28 6.65 -25.28
N LYS A 163 -5.16 6.84 -26.59
CA LYS A 163 -5.53 8.08 -27.27
C LYS A 163 -7.05 8.07 -27.53
N PRO A 164 -7.84 9.03 -27.02
CA PRO A 164 -9.26 9.09 -27.31
C PRO A 164 -9.50 9.32 -28.81
N LEU A 165 -10.52 8.66 -29.37
CA LEU A 165 -10.87 8.74 -30.80
C LEU A 165 -12.09 9.63 -31.09
N HIS A 166 -12.92 9.88 -30.08
CA HIS A 166 -14.15 10.69 -30.19
C HIS A 166 -14.25 11.67 -29.02
N GLU A 167 -15.06 12.73 -29.17
CA GLU A 167 -15.30 13.74 -28.13
C GLU A 167 -15.98 13.16 -26.88
N THR A 168 -16.74 12.07 -27.05
CA THR A 168 -17.34 11.30 -25.95
C THR A 168 -16.30 10.61 -25.07
N ALA A 169 -15.10 10.36 -25.61
CA ALA A 169 -13.96 9.83 -24.88
C ALA A 169 -13.10 10.99 -24.36
N SER A 170 -12.92 11.05 -23.05
CA SER A 170 -12.01 12.01 -22.44
C SER A 170 -10.66 11.34 -22.16
N ALA A 171 -9.56 12.00 -22.54
CA ALA A 171 -8.25 11.69 -21.99
C ALA A 171 -8.23 12.09 -20.51
N ALA A 172 -7.69 11.23 -19.65
CA ALA A 172 -7.43 11.63 -18.28
C ALA A 172 -6.45 12.83 -18.31
N PRO A 173 -6.59 13.79 -17.37
CA PRO A 173 -5.57 14.81 -17.18
C PRO A 173 -4.21 14.14 -17.04
N ALA A 174 -3.19 14.68 -17.70
CA ALA A 174 -1.83 14.15 -17.59
C ALA A 174 -1.49 13.98 -16.10
N ILE A 175 -1.16 12.75 -15.70
CA ILE A 175 -0.73 12.46 -14.33
C ILE A 175 0.61 13.16 -14.15
N LYS A 176 0.60 14.31 -13.47
CA LYS A 176 1.82 15.00 -13.05
C LYS A 176 2.25 14.46 -11.68
N GLY A 177 3.55 14.24 -11.50
CA GLY A 177 4.10 13.60 -10.31
C GLY A 177 4.22 12.09 -10.48
N THR A 178 4.40 11.36 -9.37
CA THR A 178 4.46 9.89 -9.40
C THR A 178 3.08 9.25 -9.41
N GLY A 179 2.01 10.05 -9.31
CA GLY A 179 0.65 9.55 -9.12
C GLY A 179 0.47 8.82 -7.79
N SER A 180 1.40 9.05 -6.84
CA SER A 180 1.36 8.35 -5.56
C SER A 180 0.14 8.79 -4.76
N LEU A 181 -0.35 7.90 -3.90
CA LEU A 181 -1.37 8.21 -2.90
C LEU A 181 -1.02 9.50 -2.11
N LEU A 182 0.29 9.78 -1.94
CA LEU A 182 0.79 10.98 -1.28
C LEU A 182 0.41 12.26 -2.03
N ASP A 183 0.45 12.29 -3.36
CA ASP A 183 0.08 13.47 -4.14
C ASP A 183 -1.40 13.83 -3.95
N ASN A 184 -2.26 12.81 -3.82
CA ASN A 184 -3.68 13.00 -3.50
C ASN A 184 -3.86 13.48 -2.06
N LEU A 185 -3.18 12.84 -1.11
CA LEU A 185 -3.18 13.26 0.30
C LEU A 185 -2.73 14.71 0.45
N TYR A 186 -1.65 15.14 -0.22
CA TYR A 186 -1.19 16.53 -0.14
C TYR A 186 -2.20 17.53 -0.66
N LYS A 187 -2.94 17.19 -1.73
CA LYS A 187 -3.97 18.06 -2.31
C LYS A 187 -5.23 18.15 -1.47
N ASN A 188 -5.61 17.04 -0.82
CA ASN A 188 -6.92 16.90 -0.19
C ASN A 188 -6.88 16.91 1.34
N ARG A 189 -5.72 16.80 1.98
CA ARG A 189 -5.61 16.83 3.45
C ARG A 189 -6.18 18.13 3.99
N LYS A 190 -6.92 18.03 5.09
CA LYS A 190 -7.41 19.19 5.83
C LYS A 190 -6.64 19.30 7.14
N GLY A 191 -6.14 20.49 7.41
CA GLY A 191 -5.64 20.80 8.75
C GLY A 191 -6.78 20.72 9.76
N TRP A 192 -6.45 20.38 10.99
CA TRP A 192 -7.39 20.28 12.11
C TRP A 192 -6.83 21.04 13.32
N GLY A 193 -7.74 21.46 14.19
CA GLY A 193 -7.41 22.22 15.40
C GLY A 193 -7.76 21.44 16.68
N LYS A 194 -8.06 22.19 17.73
CA LYS A 194 -8.44 21.65 19.06
C LYS A 194 -9.75 20.85 19.07
N ASP A 195 -10.52 20.96 18.01
CA ASP A 195 -11.82 20.32 17.79
C ASP A 195 -11.71 18.92 17.18
N LEU A 196 -10.49 18.45 16.90
CA LEU A 196 -10.29 17.10 16.40
C LEU A 196 -10.74 16.06 17.42
N GLU A 197 -11.74 15.26 17.05
CA GLU A 197 -12.05 14.01 17.72
C GLU A 197 -11.06 12.93 17.26
N MET A 198 -10.12 12.58 18.15
CA MET A 198 -9.11 11.55 17.87
C MET A 198 -9.78 10.21 17.55
N PRO A 199 -9.55 9.62 16.36
CA PRO A 199 -10.07 8.29 16.04
C PRO A 199 -9.52 7.25 17.01
N LYS A 200 -10.39 6.37 17.55
CA LYS A 200 -10.01 5.35 18.54
C LYS A 200 -10.36 3.95 18.04
N PHE A 201 -9.46 3.02 18.32
CA PHE A 201 -9.59 1.61 17.97
C PHE A 201 -9.12 0.76 19.13
N THR A 202 -9.79 -0.36 19.41
CA THR A 202 -9.26 -1.33 20.38
C THR A 202 -8.27 -2.28 19.70
N ALA A 203 -7.28 -2.78 20.44
CA ALA A 203 -6.34 -3.77 19.92
C ALA A 203 -7.05 -5.05 19.43
N GLU A 204 -8.10 -5.49 20.13
CA GLU A 204 -8.89 -6.67 19.79
C GLU A 204 -9.66 -6.51 18.46
N GLU A 205 -10.27 -5.34 18.23
CA GLU A 205 -10.94 -5.03 16.96
C GLU A 205 -9.96 -5.06 15.78
N LEU A 206 -8.79 -4.45 15.95
CA LEU A 206 -7.76 -4.42 14.91
C LEU A 206 -7.21 -5.81 14.61
N LEU A 207 -7.09 -6.70 15.59
CA LEU A 207 -6.65 -8.08 15.36
C LEU A 207 -7.68 -8.93 14.62
N ARG A 208 -8.97 -8.64 14.80
CA ARG A 208 -10.05 -9.50 14.27
C ARG A 208 -10.65 -9.02 12.96
N SER A 209 -10.50 -7.75 12.61
CA SER A 209 -11.22 -7.14 11.48
C SER A 209 -10.29 -6.41 10.53
N GLU A 210 -10.07 -6.99 9.35
CA GLU A 210 -9.35 -6.35 8.24
C GLU A 210 -9.99 -5.01 7.85
N ALA A 211 -11.32 -4.92 7.88
CA ALA A 211 -12.01 -3.65 7.61
C ALA A 211 -11.64 -2.57 8.63
N LYS A 212 -11.45 -2.93 9.91
CA LYS A 212 -10.99 -1.99 10.94
C LYS A 212 -9.52 -1.64 10.79
N GLN A 213 -8.69 -2.57 10.30
CA GLN A 213 -7.31 -2.28 9.95
C GLN A 213 -7.24 -1.24 8.82
N VAL A 214 -8.03 -1.41 7.76
CA VAL A 214 -8.13 -0.44 6.66
C VAL A 214 -8.60 0.93 7.18
N GLU A 215 -9.68 0.96 7.97
CA GLU A 215 -10.18 2.21 8.57
C GLU A 215 -9.09 2.88 9.43
N PHE A 216 -8.36 2.13 10.25
CA PHE A 216 -7.25 2.64 11.04
C PHE A 216 -6.14 3.26 10.19
N LEU A 217 -5.74 2.61 9.09
CA LEU A 217 -4.73 3.12 8.17
C LEU A 217 -5.21 4.36 7.42
N GLU A 218 -6.48 4.42 7.04
CA GLU A 218 -7.09 5.61 6.44
C GLU A 218 -7.06 6.78 7.43
N ARG A 219 -7.36 6.55 8.72
CA ARG A 219 -7.26 7.59 9.77
C ARG A 219 -5.82 8.04 10.05
N CYS A 220 -4.86 7.12 9.94
CA CYS A 220 -3.44 7.43 10.00
C CYS A 220 -2.96 8.29 8.83
N ALA A 221 -3.64 8.23 7.67
CA ALA A 221 -3.37 9.09 6.52
C ALA A 221 -4.13 10.43 6.58
N ASP A 222 -5.39 10.41 7.03
CA ASP A 222 -6.27 11.56 7.20
C ASP A 222 -7.26 11.28 8.35
N PRO A 223 -7.13 11.94 9.53
CA PRO A 223 -6.48 13.22 9.77
C PRO A 223 -4.96 13.18 10.04
N GLY A 224 -4.33 12.01 9.99
CA GLY A 224 -2.89 11.87 10.28
C GLY A 224 -2.59 11.39 11.69
N CYS A 225 -3.60 10.93 12.44
CA CYS A 225 -3.47 10.39 13.79
C CYS A 225 -4.62 9.44 14.14
N ALA A 226 -4.33 8.50 15.04
CA ALA A 226 -5.28 7.56 15.61
C ALA A 226 -4.75 7.04 16.96
N GLN A 227 -5.64 6.61 17.85
CA GLN A 227 -5.32 6.03 19.14
C GLN A 227 -5.73 4.56 19.18
N ILE A 228 -4.82 3.71 19.68
CA ILE A 228 -5.11 2.30 19.99
C ILE A 228 -5.31 2.17 21.51
N THR A 229 -6.40 1.54 21.93
CA THR A 229 -6.70 1.23 23.33
C THR A 229 -6.63 -0.27 23.59
N ASP A 230 -6.62 -0.64 24.88
CA ASP A 230 -6.74 -2.03 25.34
C ASP A 230 -5.66 -2.97 24.78
N LEU A 231 -4.45 -2.42 24.61
CA LEU A 231 -3.27 -3.22 24.27
C LEU A 231 -2.93 -4.14 25.44
N PRO A 232 -2.66 -5.45 25.22
CA PRO A 232 -2.29 -6.34 26.30
C PRO A 232 -1.00 -5.87 26.99
N PRO A 233 -0.87 -6.07 28.31
CA PRO A 233 0.34 -5.70 29.02
C PRO A 233 1.54 -6.50 28.49
N PRO A 234 2.76 -5.93 28.49
CA PRO A 234 3.95 -6.68 28.13
C PRO A 234 4.26 -7.75 29.17
N GLU A 235 4.95 -8.81 28.74
CA GLU A 235 5.39 -9.90 29.64
C GLU A 235 6.42 -9.43 30.67
N SER A 236 7.21 -8.42 30.32
CA SER A 236 8.20 -7.77 31.19
C SER A 236 8.31 -6.28 30.90
N LEU A 237 8.74 -5.52 31.91
CA LEU A 237 9.08 -4.10 31.79
C LEU A 237 10.52 -3.88 31.30
N ASP A 238 11.23 -4.95 30.96
CA ASP A 238 12.55 -4.88 30.34
C ASP A 238 12.48 -4.14 29.00
N ASN A 239 13.53 -3.38 28.68
CA ASN A 239 13.61 -2.53 27.48
C ASN A 239 13.33 -3.28 26.17
N MET A 240 13.60 -4.58 26.13
CA MET A 240 13.43 -5.44 24.94
C MET A 240 12.03 -6.06 24.84
N GLU A 241 11.23 -5.98 25.90
CA GLU A 241 9.94 -6.66 26.03
C GLU A 241 8.77 -5.67 26.12
N VAL A 242 9.01 -4.49 26.70
CA VAL A 242 7.96 -3.52 27.06
C VAL A 242 7.11 -3.06 25.87
N GLY A 243 7.68 -2.98 24.66
CA GLY A 243 6.97 -2.56 23.44
C GLY A 243 6.49 -3.70 22.56
N LYS A 244 6.77 -4.97 22.91
CA LYS A 244 6.41 -6.12 22.06
C LYS A 244 4.91 -6.25 21.78
N PRO A 245 3.98 -6.05 22.72
CA PRO A 245 2.55 -6.12 22.42
C PRO A 245 2.14 -5.21 21.26
N MET A 246 2.68 -3.99 21.26
CA MET A 246 2.43 -3.00 20.21
C MET A 246 3.11 -3.41 18.90
N GLU A 247 4.39 -3.81 18.95
CA GLU A 247 5.11 -4.26 17.77
C GLU A 247 4.41 -5.46 17.10
N SER A 248 3.96 -6.45 17.87
CA SER A 248 3.22 -7.61 17.38
C SER A 248 1.88 -7.22 16.75
N LEU A 249 1.12 -6.34 17.39
CA LEU A 249 -0.12 -5.81 16.81
C LEU A 249 0.15 -5.12 15.46
N ILE A 250 1.09 -4.19 15.43
CA ILE A 250 1.39 -3.39 14.23
C ILE A 250 1.99 -4.25 13.12
N THR A 251 2.81 -5.25 13.46
CA THR A 251 3.33 -6.24 12.50
C THR A 251 2.19 -6.97 11.78
N ASN A 252 1.09 -7.28 12.46
CA ASN A 252 -0.08 -7.90 11.80
C ASN A 252 -0.85 -6.95 10.87
N ILE A 253 -0.73 -5.63 11.07
CA ILE A 253 -1.49 -4.62 10.32
C ILE A 253 -0.68 -4.10 9.12
N ILE A 254 0.57 -3.65 9.36
CA ILE A 254 1.42 -3.01 8.33
C ILE A 254 2.68 -3.81 8.00
N GLY A 255 2.86 -5.00 8.58
CA GLY A 255 3.97 -5.89 8.31
C GLY A 255 5.22 -5.60 9.15
N ARG A 256 5.75 -4.38 9.15
CA ARG A 256 7.00 -4.08 9.88
C ARG A 256 7.12 -2.61 10.29
N LEU A 257 7.53 -2.40 11.54
CA LEU A 257 7.97 -1.09 12.04
C LEU A 257 9.37 -0.72 11.50
N ASN A 258 9.62 0.56 11.27
CA ASN A 258 10.95 1.02 10.86
C ASN A 258 11.97 0.81 11.99
N GLN A 259 13.14 0.26 11.63
CA GLN A 259 14.24 0.09 12.57
C GLN A 259 15.03 1.39 12.65
N HIS A 260 15.00 2.06 13.80
CA HIS A 260 15.81 3.25 14.02
C HIS A 260 17.30 2.88 14.02
N PRO A 261 18.18 3.67 13.36
CA PRO A 261 19.58 3.32 13.14
C PRO A 261 20.41 3.15 14.42
N VAL A 262 20.01 3.82 15.51
CA VAL A 262 20.72 3.77 16.81
C VAL A 262 19.90 3.13 17.94
N ARG A 263 18.73 2.54 17.65
CA ARG A 263 17.97 1.78 18.67
C ARG A 263 18.16 0.29 18.44
N THR A 264 18.14 -0.49 19.52
CA THR A 264 18.18 -1.95 19.47
C THR A 264 16.81 -2.56 19.14
N THR A 265 15.73 -1.85 19.45
CA THR A 265 14.34 -2.24 19.16
C THR A 265 13.74 -1.32 18.10
N ARG A 266 12.58 -1.71 17.54
CA ARG A 266 11.82 -0.91 16.56
C ARG A 266 10.83 0.07 17.19
N TYR A 267 10.81 0.15 18.51
CA TYR A 267 9.94 1.01 19.28
C TYR A 267 10.76 1.86 20.26
N GLY A 268 10.24 3.02 20.65
CA GLY A 268 10.83 3.86 21.69
C GLY A 268 10.52 3.30 23.08
N VAL A 269 11.44 3.50 24.03
CA VAL A 269 11.22 3.21 25.45
C VAL A 269 11.43 4.49 26.23
N MET A 270 10.36 5.01 26.84
CA MET A 270 10.46 6.17 27.73
C MET A 270 10.72 5.69 29.16
N HIS A 271 11.59 6.40 29.88
CA HIS A 271 11.99 6.06 31.24
C HIS A 271 11.50 7.13 32.21
N THR A 272 10.82 6.73 33.29
CA THR A 272 10.36 7.66 34.34
C THR A 272 11.49 8.34 35.11
N ARG A 273 12.73 7.85 34.98
CA ARG A 273 13.92 8.43 35.60
C ARG A 273 14.97 8.69 34.52
N ALA A 274 15.53 9.90 34.52
CA ALA A 274 16.67 10.24 33.67
C ALA A 274 17.83 9.28 33.97
N LYS A 275 18.22 8.45 33.00
CA LYS A 275 19.50 7.73 33.06
C LYS A 275 20.59 8.77 32.84
N ALA A 276 21.28 9.13 33.92
CA ALA A 276 22.37 10.09 34.02
C ALA A 276 22.93 10.66 32.69
N ALA A 277 22.66 11.95 32.47
CA ALA A 277 23.45 12.94 31.71
C ALA A 277 23.79 12.73 30.21
N GLN A 278 23.38 11.64 29.53
CA GLN A 278 23.74 11.45 28.10
C GLN A 278 22.60 11.03 27.16
N ALA A 279 21.38 10.84 27.66
CA ALA A 279 20.22 10.62 26.80
C ALA A 279 19.67 11.98 26.34
N GLY A 280 19.27 12.10 25.07
CA GLY A 280 18.75 13.35 24.50
C GLY A 280 17.58 13.96 25.28
N ALA A 281 17.22 15.21 24.97
CA ALA A 281 16.21 15.99 25.69
C ALA A 281 14.89 15.22 25.94
N ASP A 282 14.53 14.31 25.02
CA ASP A 282 13.33 13.45 25.08
C ASP A 282 13.23 12.57 26.33
N TYR A 283 14.35 12.33 27.04
CA TYR A 283 14.41 11.48 28.23
C TYR A 283 14.64 12.27 29.53
N ASP A 284 14.70 13.61 29.44
CA ASP A 284 14.74 14.50 30.59
C ASP A 284 13.34 15.06 30.89
N HIS A 285 12.68 14.43 31.87
CA HIS A 285 11.33 14.78 32.28
C HIS A 285 11.27 16.09 33.09
N SER A 286 12.41 16.74 33.37
CA SER A 286 12.43 18.03 34.06
C SER A 286 12.06 19.20 33.15
N ASN A 287 12.14 19.01 31.83
CA ASN A 287 11.83 20.04 30.84
C ASN A 287 10.61 19.61 29.99
N PRO A 288 9.60 20.49 29.81
CA PRO A 288 8.51 20.19 28.88
C PRO A 288 9.05 20.12 27.45
N LEU A 289 8.71 19.06 26.73
CA LEU A 289 9.03 18.95 25.31
C LEU A 289 8.09 19.84 24.50
N SER A 290 8.66 20.81 23.79
CA SER A 290 7.94 21.60 22.80
C SER A 290 7.46 20.72 21.65
N MET A 291 6.45 21.18 20.91
CA MET A 291 6.02 20.54 19.66
C MET A 291 7.22 20.36 18.72
N HIS A 292 7.48 19.12 18.31
CA HIS A 292 8.60 18.78 17.44
C HIS A 292 8.24 17.58 16.56
N THR A 293 9.10 17.31 15.58
CA THR A 293 9.09 16.07 14.80
C THR A 293 10.27 15.22 15.25
N ASP A 294 10.00 13.98 15.65
CA ASP A 294 11.04 13.04 16.03
C ASP A 294 11.99 12.79 14.86
N HIS A 295 13.28 12.62 15.17
CA HIS A 295 14.25 12.05 14.24
C HIS A 295 14.49 12.82 12.93
N SER A 296 14.20 14.13 12.90
CA SER A 296 14.39 15.01 11.74
C SER A 296 15.82 15.08 11.19
N VAL A 297 16.81 14.60 11.94
CA VAL A 297 18.22 14.52 11.53
C VAL A 297 18.53 13.35 10.57
N TYR A 298 17.62 12.39 10.41
CA TYR A 298 17.82 11.22 9.55
C TYR A 298 17.05 11.38 8.23
N ASN A 299 17.74 11.22 7.11
CA ASN A 299 17.12 11.21 5.79
C ASN A 299 16.69 9.78 5.41
N GLY A 300 15.41 9.59 5.08
CA GLY A 300 14.91 8.32 4.52
C GLY A 300 14.67 7.19 5.51
N THR A 301 14.55 7.50 6.80
CA THR A 301 14.01 6.60 7.84
C THR A 301 12.51 6.70 7.97
#